data_AF-A0A3B9WWA2-F1
#
_entry.id   AF-A0A3B9WWA2-F1
#
_cell.length_a   1.000
_cell.length_b   1.000
_cell.length_c   1.000
_cell.angle_alpha   90.00
_cell.angle_beta   90.00
_cell.angle_gamma   90.00
#
_symmetry.space_group_name_H-M   'P 1'
#
loop_
_entity.id
_entity.type
_entity.pdbx_description
1 polymer ?
#
loop_
_entity_poly.entity_id
_entity_poly.type
_entity_poly.pdbx_seq_one_letter_code
_entity_poly.pdbx_strand_id
1 'polypeptide(L)'
;MKIGKADLGIALYLLCAFIFLIIPMNETLLDVCLTVDMGISFAILFNAMFCKEVLDMSNFPTILLFSTMFRISLNVSSTRLILTKGDAGNVVNTFGNFVGGGDLVIGIIIYIILLIVQFMVINKGTERIAEVSA
;
A
#
# COMPACT_ATOMS: atom_id res chain seq x y z
N MET A 1 -3.72 -13.88 30.46
CA MET A 1 -3.94 -13.60 29.02
C MET A 1 -2.90 -14.39 28.24
N LYS A 2 -3.26 -15.56 27.71
CA LYS A 2 -2.31 -16.41 26.96
C LYS A 2 -2.22 -15.85 25.54
N ILE A 3 -1.11 -15.18 25.22
CA ILE A 3 -0.80 -14.73 23.87
C ILE A 3 -0.69 -15.97 22.98
N GLY A 4 -1.58 -16.10 22.00
CA GLY A 4 -1.49 -17.16 21.00
C GLY A 4 -0.28 -16.91 20.08
N LYS A 5 0.31 -17.97 19.52
CA LYS A 5 1.43 -17.81 18.55
C LYS A 5 1.05 -16.92 17.36
N ALA A 6 -0.23 -16.88 16.99
CA ALA A 6 -0.78 -15.99 15.97
C ALA A 6 -0.75 -14.51 16.41
N ASP A 7 -1.19 -14.20 17.64
CA ASP A 7 -1.14 -12.83 18.19
C ASP A 7 0.29 -12.31 18.28
N LEU A 8 1.24 -13.18 18.62
CA LEU A 8 2.66 -12.84 18.64
C LEU A 8 3.15 -12.46 17.23
N GLY A 9 2.80 -13.25 16.21
CA GLY A 9 3.18 -12.97 14.81
C GLY A 9 2.60 -11.65 14.29
N ILE A 10 1.34 -11.38 14.65
CA ILE A 10 0.66 -10.11 14.32
C ILE A 10 1.36 -8.92 14.99
N ALA A 11 1.66 -9.02 16.28
CA ALA A 11 2.33 -7.96 17.03
C ALA A 11 3.73 -7.68 16.48
N LEU A 12 4.48 -8.74 16.13
CA LEU A 12 5.83 -8.64 15.57
C LEU A 12 5.80 -7.99 14.19
N TYR A 13 4.82 -8.34 13.34
CA TYR A 13 4.60 -7.70 12.06
C TYR A 13 4.33 -6.19 12.21
N LEU A 14 3.39 -5.82 13.08
CA LEU A 14 3.05 -4.41 13.31
C LEU A 14 4.27 -3.65 13.82
N LEU A 15 5.01 -4.23 14.76
CA LEU A 15 6.23 -3.65 15.30
C LEU A 15 7.30 -3.48 14.20
N CYS A 16 7.49 -4.45 13.31
CA CYS A 16 8.36 -4.31 12.14
C CYS A 16 7.93 -3.17 11.21
N ALA A 17 6.63 -3.06 10.88
CA ALA A 17 6.10 -1.99 10.05
C ALA A 17 6.33 -0.59 10.68
N PHE A 18 6.21 -0.47 12.01
CA PHE A 18 6.55 0.75 12.74
C PHE A 18 8.06 1.01 12.79
N ILE A 19 8.89 -0.02 12.92
CA ILE A 19 10.35 0.11 12.91
C ILE A 19 10.85 0.66 11.57
N PHE A 20 10.29 0.21 10.45
CA PHE A 20 10.61 0.71 9.11
C PHE A 20 10.31 2.21 8.93
N LEU A 21 9.41 2.77 9.74
CA LEU A 21 9.15 4.21 9.80
C LEU A 21 10.34 4.98 10.39
N ILE A 22 10.99 4.42 11.41
CA ILE A 22 12.07 5.07 12.17
C ILE A 22 13.46 4.78 11.58
N ILE A 23 13.69 3.54 11.14
CA ILE A 23 15.01 3.09 10.69
C ILE A 23 15.21 3.37 9.20
N PRO A 24 16.35 3.97 8.79
CA PRO A 24 16.71 4.09 7.38
C PRO A 24 16.77 2.71 6.71
N MET A 25 15.89 2.47 5.73
CA MET A 25 15.97 1.28 4.88
C MET A 25 17.00 1.46 3.77
N ASN A 26 17.63 0.35 3.36
CA ASN A 26 18.43 0.31 2.13
C ASN A 26 17.50 0.31 0.90
N GLU A 27 17.94 0.91 -0.20
CA GLU A 27 17.25 1.01 -1.49
C GLU A 27 16.85 -0.38 -2.01
N THR A 28 17.75 -1.36 -1.95
CA THR A 28 17.46 -2.74 -2.39
C THR A 28 16.36 -3.41 -1.57
N LEU A 29 16.34 -3.16 -0.25
CA LEU A 29 15.31 -3.73 0.63
C LEU A 29 13.96 -3.09 0.36
N LEU A 30 13.94 -1.77 0.13
CA LEU A 30 12.74 -1.04 -0.26
C LEU A 30 12.16 -1.57 -1.58
N ASP A 31 13.00 -1.79 -2.60
CA ASP A 31 12.57 -2.33 -3.90
C ASP A 31 11.93 -3.73 -3.77
N VAL A 32 12.54 -4.62 -2.98
CA VAL A 32 11.99 -5.95 -2.72
C VAL A 32 10.64 -5.84 -1.99
N CYS A 33 10.55 -5.02 -0.96
CA CYS A 33 9.31 -4.83 -0.21
C CYS A 33 8.20 -4.21 -1.06
N LEU A 34 8.50 -3.22 -1.90
CA LEU A 34 7.54 -2.62 -2.84
C LEU A 34 7.04 -3.64 -3.86
N THR A 35 7.93 -4.48 -4.39
CA THR A 35 7.55 -5.55 -5.33
C THR A 35 6.62 -6.56 -4.66
N VAL A 36 6.90 -6.94 -3.41
CA VAL A 36 6.05 -7.82 -2.62
C VAL A 36 4.69 -7.17 -2.33
N ASP A 37 4.65 -5.87 -1.97
CA ASP A 37 3.40 -5.14 -1.74
C ASP A 37 2.51 -5.11 -2.99
N MET A 38 3.09 -4.89 -4.17
CA MET A 38 2.35 -4.96 -5.44
C MET A 38 1.78 -6.37 -5.67
N GLY A 39 2.57 -7.42 -5.41
CA GLY A 39 2.11 -8.80 -5.50
C GLY A 39 0.94 -9.12 -4.56
N ILE A 40 1.04 -8.71 -3.29
CA ILE A 40 -0.03 -8.86 -2.29
C ILE A 40 -1.27 -8.07 -2.73
N SER A 41 -1.08 -6.85 -3.25
CA SER A 41 -2.19 -6.01 -3.73
C SER A 41 -2.95 -6.66 -4.87
N PHE A 42 -2.25 -7.27 -5.83
CA PHE A 42 -2.89 -8.04 -6.90
C PHE A 42 -3.57 -9.31 -6.38
N ALA A 43 -2.97 -10.02 -5.42
CA ALA A 43 -3.60 -11.19 -4.81
C ALA A 43 -4.91 -10.83 -4.10
N ILE A 44 -4.94 -9.71 -3.37
CA ILE A 44 -6.16 -9.17 -2.73
C ILE A 44 -7.19 -8.79 -3.79
N LEU A 45 -6.78 -8.10 -4.87
CA LEU A 45 -7.66 -7.72 -5.96
C LEU A 45 -8.32 -8.94 -6.61
N PHE A 46 -7.54 -9.96 -6.95
CA PHE A 46 -8.07 -11.20 -7.52
C PHE A 46 -8.98 -11.92 -6.54
N ASN A 47 -8.61 -12.00 -5.26
CA ASN A 47 -9.47 -12.60 -4.25
C ASN A 47 -10.82 -11.88 -4.17
N ALA A 48 -10.82 -10.54 -4.19
CA ALA A 48 -12.03 -9.73 -4.20
C ALA A 48 -12.90 -9.96 -5.44
N MET A 49 -12.28 -10.01 -6.62
CA MET A 49 -12.97 -10.18 -7.90
C MET A 49 -13.58 -11.57 -8.09
N PHE A 50 -12.96 -12.61 -7.51
CA PHE A 50 -13.38 -14.01 -7.69
C PHE A 50 -14.07 -14.62 -6.46
N CYS A 51 -14.35 -13.81 -5.43
CA CYS A 51 -15.07 -14.22 -4.24
C CYS A 51 -16.51 -14.67 -4.61
N LYS A 52 -16.92 -15.85 -4.15
CA LYS A 52 -18.24 -16.45 -4.49
C LYS A 52 -19.24 -16.34 -3.34
N GLU A 53 -18.79 -16.32 -2.09
CA GLU A 53 -19.65 -16.35 -0.91
C GLU A 53 -19.29 -15.23 0.08
N VAL A 54 -20.30 -14.67 0.76
CA VAL A 54 -20.11 -13.56 1.73
C VAL A 54 -19.19 -13.95 2.90
N LEU A 55 -19.14 -15.24 3.25
CA LEU A 55 -18.29 -15.74 4.34
C LEU A 55 -16.79 -15.64 4.00
N ASP A 56 -16.41 -15.71 2.72
CA ASP A 56 -15.02 -15.53 2.27
C ASP A 56 -14.52 -14.10 2.52
N MET A 57 -15.45 -13.12 2.58
CA MET A 57 -15.12 -11.74 2.91
C MET A 57 -14.84 -11.52 4.40
N SER A 58 -15.06 -12.50 5.28
CA SER A 58 -14.84 -12.34 6.73
C SER A 58 -13.37 -12.11 7.11
N ASN A 59 -12.42 -12.66 6.33
CA ASN A 59 -10.98 -12.43 6.51
C ASN A 59 -10.48 -11.17 5.78
N PHE A 60 -11.31 -10.58 4.92
CA PHE A 60 -10.93 -9.47 4.04
C PHE A 60 -10.56 -8.20 4.83
N PRO A 61 -11.32 -7.75 5.85
CA PRO A 61 -10.96 -6.58 6.65
C PRO A 61 -9.59 -6.72 7.33
N THR A 62 -9.29 -7.93 7.85
CA THR A 62 -8.01 -8.19 8.49
C THR A 62 -6.88 -8.08 7.47
N ILE A 63 -6.96 -8.77 6.33
CA ILE A 63 -5.92 -8.71 5.29
C ILE A 63 -5.70 -7.28 4.78
N LEU A 64 -6.78 -6.51 4.59
CA LEU A 64 -6.71 -5.11 4.21
C LEU A 64 -6.00 -4.25 5.26
N LEU A 65 -6.26 -4.48 6.56
CA LEU A 65 -5.59 -3.75 7.64
C LEU A 65 -4.08 -4.00 7.62
N PHE A 66 -3.67 -5.27 7.45
CA PHE A 66 -2.25 -5.64 7.33
C PHE A 66 -1.59 -4.99 6.12
N SER A 67 -2.19 -5.14 4.93
CA SER A 67 -1.65 -4.56 3.69
C SER A 67 -1.58 -3.03 3.77
N THR A 68 -2.58 -2.38 4.36
CA THR A 68 -2.59 -0.92 4.52
C THR A 68 -1.45 -0.46 5.43
N MET A 69 -1.24 -1.13 6.58
CA MET A 69 -0.12 -0.82 7.47
C MET A 69 1.23 -1.00 6.77
N PHE A 70 1.39 -2.05 5.95
CA PHE A 70 2.60 -2.25 5.14
C PHE A 70 2.82 -1.08 4.18
N ARG A 71 1.78 -0.69 3.43
CA ARG A 71 1.85 0.41 2.47
C ARG A 71 2.23 1.72 3.14
N ILE A 72 1.64 2.03 4.28
CA ILE A 72 1.99 3.26 5.03
C ILE A 72 3.47 3.23 5.41
N SER A 73 3.96 2.11 5.94
CA SER A 73 5.36 1.92 6.28
C SER A 73 6.29 2.17 5.07
N LEU A 74 6.04 1.50 3.95
CA LEU A 74 6.86 1.62 2.73
C LEU A 74 6.82 3.03 2.12
N ASN A 75 5.67 3.71 2.15
CA ASN A 75 5.55 5.08 1.65
C ASN A 75 6.35 6.08 2.48
N VAL A 76 6.38 5.91 3.81
CA VAL A 76 7.21 6.76 4.67
C VAL A 76 8.69 6.47 4.45
N SER A 77 9.07 5.19 4.38
CA SER A 77 10.46 4.79 4.12
C SER A 77 10.97 5.29 2.76
N SER A 78 10.16 5.17 1.69
CA SER A 78 10.52 5.65 0.34
C SER A 78 10.66 7.17 0.30
N THR A 79 9.69 7.91 0.86
CA THR A 79 9.75 9.37 0.92
C THR A 79 11.00 9.85 1.68
N ARG A 80 11.32 9.20 2.81
CA ARG A 80 12.51 9.52 3.58
C ARG A 80 13.79 9.28 2.78
N LEU A 81 13.86 8.17 2.04
CA LEU A 81 15.01 7.82 1.20
C LEU A 81 15.22 8.85 0.08
N ILE A 82 14.12 9.24 -0.59
CA ILE A 82 14.09 10.30 -1.61
C ILE A 82 14.62 11.61 -1.02
N LEU A 83 14.13 12.02 0.15
CA LEU A 83 14.52 13.29 0.77
C LEU A 83 15.94 13.29 1.35
N THR A 84 16.46 12.13 1.79
CA THR A 84 17.77 12.06 2.45
C THR A 84 18.90 11.77 1.46
N LYS A 85 18.67 10.89 0.48
CA LYS A 85 19.68 10.42 -0.46
C LYS A 85 19.46 10.90 -1.90
N GLY A 86 18.25 11.39 -2.23
CA GLY A 86 17.89 11.70 -3.61
C GLY A 86 17.60 10.48 -4.47
N ASP A 87 17.54 9.28 -3.87
CA ASP A 87 17.25 8.03 -4.57
C ASP A 87 16.01 7.37 -3.97
N ALA A 88 15.12 6.90 -4.84
CA ALA A 88 13.86 6.27 -4.51
C ALA A 88 13.89 4.74 -4.59
N GLY A 89 15.00 4.15 -5.03
CA GLY A 89 15.08 2.75 -5.44
C GLY A 89 14.70 2.56 -6.92
N ASN A 90 15.06 1.41 -7.48
CA ASN A 90 14.84 1.11 -8.89
C ASN A 90 13.36 0.96 -9.23
N VAL A 91 12.55 0.40 -8.33
CA VAL A 91 11.12 0.19 -8.59
C VAL A 91 10.43 1.53 -8.75
N VAL A 92 10.65 2.46 -7.82
CA VAL A 92 10.03 3.79 -7.84
C VAL A 92 10.54 4.60 -9.03
N ASN A 93 11.85 4.57 -9.31
CA ASN A 93 12.42 5.31 -10.44
C ASN A 93 11.91 4.77 -11.79
N THR A 94 11.80 3.45 -11.94
CA THR A 94 11.26 2.83 -13.16
C THR A 94 9.78 3.15 -13.33
N PHE A 95 8.97 3.04 -12.27
CA PHE A 95 7.55 3.40 -12.33
C PHE A 95 7.34 4.89 -12.62
N GLY A 96 8.12 5.76 -11.99
CA GLY A 96 8.04 7.21 -12.22
C GLY A 96 8.33 7.57 -13.66
N ASN A 97 9.38 7.00 -14.25
CA ASN A 97 9.71 7.20 -15.67
C ASN A 97 8.65 6.59 -16.60
N PHE A 98 8.10 5.43 -16.26
CA PHE A 98 7.04 4.79 -17.03
C PHE A 98 5.75 5.62 -17.04
N VAL A 99 5.34 6.15 -15.88
CA VAL A 99 4.10 6.94 -15.74
C VAL A 99 4.26 8.33 -16.36
N GLY A 100 5.35 9.04 -16.05
CA GLY A 100 5.60 10.38 -16.57
C GLY A 100 6.12 10.43 -18.01
N GLY A 101 6.49 9.29 -18.59
CA GLY A 101 7.09 9.23 -19.93
C GLY A 101 8.42 9.99 -20.05
N GLY A 102 9.13 10.20 -18.93
CA GLY A 102 10.33 11.02 -18.85
C GLY A 102 10.07 12.54 -18.81
N ASP A 103 8.82 12.99 -18.81
CA ASP A 103 8.43 14.40 -18.71
C ASP A 103 7.79 14.71 -17.36
N LEU A 104 8.37 15.68 -16.64
CA LEU A 104 7.93 16.07 -15.30
C LEU A 104 6.54 16.74 -15.32
N VAL A 105 6.20 17.48 -16.38
CA VAL A 105 4.88 18.11 -16.53
C VAL A 105 3.80 17.04 -16.73
N ILE A 106 4.05 16.05 -17.59
CA ILE A 106 3.15 14.91 -17.79
C ILE A 106 2.97 14.15 -16.47
N GLY A 107 4.07 13.90 -15.74
CA GLY A 107 4.03 13.26 -14.43
C GLY A 107 3.14 13.98 -13.41
N ILE A 108 3.26 15.31 -13.31
CA ILE A 108 2.41 16.12 -12.40
C ILE A 108 0.93 16.04 -12.80
N ILE A 109 0.62 16.13 -14.10
CA ILE A 109 -0.76 16.04 -14.59
C ILE A 109 -1.37 14.69 -14.21
N ILE A 110 -0.64 13.60 -14.44
CA ILE A 110 -1.12 12.24 -14.08
C ILE A 110 -1.28 12.12 -12.56
N TYR A 111 -0.34 12.64 -11.77
CA TYR A 111 -0.45 12.64 -10.31
C TYR A 111 -1.72 13.34 -9.82
N ILE A 112 -2.08 14.50 -10.40
CA ILE A 112 -3.32 15.21 -10.08
C ILE A 112 -4.55 14.37 -10.45
N ILE A 113 -4.56 13.72 -11.61
CA ILE A 113 -5.65 12.82 -12.02
C ILE A 113 -5.82 11.68 -11.01
N LEU A 114 -4.71 11.03 -10.62
CA LEU A 114 -4.73 9.95 -9.64
C LEU A 114 -5.23 10.43 -8.27
N LEU A 115 -4.81 11.62 -7.82
CA LEU A 115 -5.32 12.23 -6.59
C LEU A 115 -6.83 12.45 -6.65
N ILE A 116 -7.35 12.98 -7.76
CA ILE A 116 -8.79 13.19 -7.95
C ILE A 116 -9.53 11.86 -7.92
N VAL A 117 -9.04 10.83 -8.61
CA VAL A 117 -9.66 9.50 -8.61
C VAL A 117 -9.69 8.92 -7.19
N GLN A 118 -8.59 8.99 -6.45
CA GLN A 118 -8.53 8.50 -5.07
C GLN A 118 -9.55 9.19 -4.15
N PHE A 119 -9.65 10.52 -4.20
CA PHE A 119 -10.55 11.25 -3.32
C PHE A 119 -12.01 11.24 -3.78
N MET A 120 -12.28 11.48 -5.06
CA MET A 120 -13.65 11.64 -5.56
C MET A 120 -14.32 10.34 -5.96
N VAL A 121 -13.58 9.37 -6.50
CA VAL A 121 -14.20 8.12 -6.98
C VAL A 121 -14.16 7.08 -5.89
N ILE A 122 -13.00 6.87 -5.28
CA ILE A 122 -12.82 5.77 -4.32
C ILE A 122 -13.37 6.15 -2.95
N ASN A 123 -12.87 7.23 -2.32
CA ASN A 123 -13.34 7.60 -0.98
C ASN A 123 -14.85 7.95 -0.96
N LYS A 124 -15.30 8.86 -1.84
CA LYS A 124 -16.74 9.23 -1.92
C LYS A 124 -17.63 8.15 -2.53
N GLY A 125 -17.10 7.25 -3.35
CA GLY A 125 -17.87 6.09 -3.85
C GLY A 125 -18.31 5.16 -2.73
N THR A 126 -17.45 4.98 -1.72
CA THR A 126 -17.73 4.17 -0.53
C THR A 126 -18.84 4.75 0.34
N GLU A 127 -18.93 6.09 0.45
CA GLU A 127 -19.97 6.79 1.22
C GLU A 127 -21.38 6.50 0.68
N ARG A 128 -21.57 6.54 -0.64
CA ARG A 128 -22.88 6.27 -1.26
C ARG A 128 -23.39 4.83 -1.07
N ILE A 129 -22.48 3.86 -0.95
CA ILE A 129 -22.86 2.45 -0.70
C ILE A 129 -23.24 2.25 0.77
N ALA A 130 -22.61 3.00 1.69
CA ALA A 130 -22.92 2.97 3.11
C ALA A 130 -24.31 3.56 3.43
N GLU A 131 -24.74 4.61 2.71
CA GLU A 131 -26.09 5.19 2.86
C GLU A 131 -27.23 4.25 2.46
N VAL A 132 -27.00 3.31 1.53
CA VAL A 132 -28.03 2.37 1.06
C VAL A 132 -28.14 1.12 1.96
N SER A 133 -27.16 0.89 2.82
CA SER A 133 -27.13 -0.27 3.73
C SER A 133 -27.68 0.03 5.14
N ALA A 134 -28.07 1.27 5.41
CA ALA A 134 -28.61 1.75 6.69
C ALA A 134 -30.13 1.93 6.67
#